data_AF-F8PPT1-F1
#
_entry.id   AF-F8PPT1-F1
#
_cell.length_a   1.000
_cell.length_b   1.000
_cell.length_c   1.000
_cell.angle_alpha   90.00
_cell.angle_beta   90.00
_cell.angle_gamma   90.00
#
_symmetry.space_group_name_H-M   'P 1'
#
loop_
_entity.id
_entity.type
_entity.pdbx_description
1 polymer ?
#
loop_
_entity_poly.entity_id
_entity_poly.type
_entity_poly.pdbx_seq_one_letter_code
_entity_poly.pdbx_strand_id
1 'polypeptide(L)'
;MAKAKAPPPSSGGKAAKKKKWSKGKVKDKAQHAVAIDKPTFDRVMKEVPTFRFISQSILIERLKVNGSLARVAIRHLEKEGLIKRIVHHSGQLVYTRLTTASD
;
A
#
# COMPACT_ATOMS: atom_id res chain seq x y z
N MET A 1 -19.68 32.80 -54.15
CA MET A 1 -20.27 32.19 -52.93
C MET A 1 -19.17 31.44 -52.18
N ALA A 2 -19.22 31.49 -50.87
CA ALA A 2 -18.06 31.50 -49.97
C ALA A 2 -17.37 30.14 -49.71
N LYS A 3 -16.12 30.27 -49.26
CA LYS A 3 -15.07 29.27 -49.01
C LYS A 3 -15.47 28.10 -48.09
N ALA A 4 -14.86 26.94 -48.39
CA ALA A 4 -14.80 25.75 -47.56
C ALA A 4 -14.28 26.06 -46.14
N LYS A 5 -15.01 25.61 -45.12
CA LYS A 5 -14.61 25.70 -43.71
C LYS A 5 -14.04 24.34 -43.30
N ALA A 6 -12.71 24.26 -43.23
CA ALA A 6 -12.02 23.11 -42.65
C ALA A 6 -12.38 22.97 -41.15
N PRO A 7 -12.53 21.75 -40.63
CA PRO A 7 -12.70 21.55 -39.19
C PRO A 7 -11.41 21.94 -38.44
N PRO A 8 -11.50 22.47 -37.21
CA PRO A 8 -10.34 22.91 -36.45
C PRO A 8 -9.43 21.72 -36.11
N PRO A 9 -8.10 21.92 -36.00
CA PRO A 9 -7.20 20.89 -35.52
C PRO A 9 -7.50 20.63 -34.05
N SER A 10 -8.10 19.47 -33.76
CA SER A 10 -8.27 18.97 -32.40
C SER A 10 -6.88 18.65 -31.83
N SER A 11 -6.29 19.65 -31.18
CA SER A 11 -5.15 19.48 -30.31
C SER A 11 -5.59 18.76 -29.04
N GLY A 12 -5.02 17.60 -28.79
CA GLY A 12 -4.87 17.07 -27.43
C GLY A 12 -5.73 15.87 -27.08
N GLY A 13 -5.04 14.78 -26.76
CA GLY A 13 -5.44 13.93 -25.65
C GLY A 13 -5.85 12.52 -26.01
N LYS A 14 -5.02 11.58 -25.51
CA LYS A 14 -5.29 10.15 -25.38
C LYS A 14 -5.14 9.39 -26.69
N ALA A 15 -3.91 8.94 -26.91
CA ALA A 15 -3.62 7.73 -27.68
C ALA A 15 -4.77 6.73 -27.50
N ALA A 16 -5.42 6.42 -28.62
CA ALA A 16 -6.55 5.54 -28.71
C ALA A 16 -6.31 4.31 -27.82
N LYS A 17 -7.14 4.15 -26.78
CA LYS A 17 -7.13 2.96 -25.93
C LYS A 17 -7.38 1.76 -26.83
N LYS A 18 -6.31 1.05 -27.19
CA LYS A 18 -6.36 -0.25 -27.87
C LYS A 18 -7.38 -1.14 -27.15
N LYS A 19 -8.26 -1.75 -27.92
CA LYS A 19 -9.33 -2.62 -27.44
C LYS A 19 -8.73 -3.74 -26.56
N LYS A 20 -9.05 -3.72 -25.27
CA LYS A 20 -8.56 -4.72 -24.31
C LYS A 20 -9.39 -5.99 -24.46
N TRP A 21 -8.82 -7.03 -25.08
CA TRP A 21 -9.53 -8.26 -25.49
C TRP A 21 -9.88 -9.22 -24.35
N SER A 22 -9.61 -8.85 -23.09
CA SER A 22 -9.91 -9.68 -21.91
C SER A 22 -11.01 -9.03 -21.07
N LYS A 23 -12.27 -9.41 -21.32
CA LYS A 23 -13.42 -9.07 -20.48
C LYS A 23 -13.77 -10.30 -19.63
N GLY A 24 -13.21 -10.41 -18.43
CA GLY A 24 -13.53 -11.59 -17.61
C GLY A 24 -12.71 -11.87 -16.35
N LYS A 25 -12.08 -10.87 -15.72
CA LYS A 25 -11.59 -11.06 -14.35
C LYS A 25 -11.88 -9.80 -13.54
N VAL A 26 -13.08 -9.76 -12.97
CA VAL A 26 -13.48 -8.73 -12.02
C VAL A 26 -13.04 -9.24 -10.65
N LYS A 27 -11.89 -8.76 -10.18
CA LYS A 27 -11.54 -8.88 -8.76
C LYS A 27 -12.16 -7.68 -8.06
N ASP A 28 -12.87 -7.91 -6.96
CA ASP A 28 -13.42 -6.82 -6.16
C ASP A 28 -12.31 -5.84 -5.76
N LYS A 29 -12.65 -4.56 -5.82
CA LYS A 29 -11.72 -3.48 -5.52
C LYS A 29 -11.41 -3.52 -4.03
N ALA A 30 -10.21 -3.99 -3.68
CA ALA A 30 -9.72 -3.87 -2.31
C ALA A 30 -9.54 -2.38 -1.98
N GLN A 31 -10.14 -1.93 -0.88
CA GLN A 31 -9.98 -0.57 -0.37
C GLN A 31 -8.97 -0.57 0.77
N HIS A 32 -7.91 0.22 0.61
CA HIS A 32 -6.85 0.39 1.60
C HIS A 32 -6.72 1.86 1.96
N ALA A 33 -6.52 2.15 3.25
CA ALA A 33 -6.27 3.51 3.72
C ALA A 33 -4.92 4.00 3.19
N VAL A 34 -4.92 5.22 2.61
CA VAL A 34 -3.72 5.86 2.03
C VAL A 34 -3.21 7.00 2.92
N ALA A 35 -4.03 7.48 3.85
CA ALA A 35 -3.65 8.41 4.91
C ALA A 35 -3.81 7.75 6.28
N ILE A 36 -3.07 8.26 7.27
CA ILE A 36 -3.18 7.81 8.66
C ILE A 36 -4.11 8.79 9.39
N ASP A 37 -5.11 8.22 10.05
CA ASP A 37 -6.01 8.92 10.96
C ASP A 37 -5.60 8.56 12.39
N LYS A 38 -5.96 9.40 13.36
CA LYS A 38 -5.75 9.10 14.79
C LYS A 38 -6.19 7.67 15.20
N PRO A 39 -7.41 7.18 14.84
CA PRO A 39 -7.83 5.84 15.21
C PRO A 39 -7.07 4.72 14.49
N THR A 40 -6.51 4.95 13.29
CA THR A 40 -5.68 3.93 12.63
C THR A 40 -4.30 3.89 13.26
N PHE A 41 -3.74 5.04 13.62
CA PHE A 41 -2.46 5.15 14.33
C PHE A 41 -2.50 4.41 15.68
N ASP A 42 -3.50 4.66 16.51
CA ASP A 42 -3.62 4.03 17.82
C ASP A 42 -3.77 2.50 17.71
N ARG A 43 -4.48 2.03 16.68
CA ARG A 43 -4.60 0.58 16.40
C ARG A 43 -3.27 -0.02 15.97
N VAL A 44 -2.53 0.64 15.08
CA VAL A 44 -1.19 0.17 14.65
C VAL A 44 -0.26 0.03 15.85
N MET A 45 -0.22 1.04 16.71
CA MET A 45 0.67 1.07 17.88
C MET A 45 0.36 -0.03 18.90
N LYS A 46 -0.93 -0.38 19.07
CA LYS A 46 -1.36 -1.40 20.03
C LYS A 46 -1.31 -2.81 19.45
N GLU A 47 -1.80 -3.02 18.23
CA GLU A 47 -1.99 -4.34 17.67
C GLU A 47 -0.72 -4.92 17.05
N VAL A 48 0.09 -4.12 16.36
CA VAL A 48 1.24 -4.64 15.60
C VAL A 48 2.28 -5.31 16.49
N PRO A 49 2.65 -4.77 17.67
CA PRO A 49 3.60 -5.43 18.57
C PRO A 49 3.10 -6.76 19.14
N THR A 50 1.81 -7.07 19.06
CA THR A 50 1.27 -8.36 19.56
C THR A 50 1.53 -9.50 18.57
N PHE A 51 1.70 -9.18 17.29
CA PHE A 51 1.80 -10.18 16.23
C PHE A 51 3.12 -10.93 16.30
N ARG A 52 3.05 -12.27 16.19
CA ARG A 52 4.26 -13.09 16.14
C ARG A 52 5.04 -12.85 14.84
N PHE A 53 4.35 -12.71 13.72
CA PHE A 53 4.98 -12.46 12.41
C PHE A 53 4.50 -11.12 11.88
N ILE A 54 5.44 -10.23 11.58
CA ILE A 54 5.20 -8.84 11.16
C ILE A 54 5.86 -8.65 9.80
N SER A 55 5.05 -8.34 8.79
CA SER A 55 5.48 -8.03 7.43
C SER A 55 4.49 -7.08 6.75
N GLN A 56 4.91 -6.49 5.63
CA GLN A 56 4.09 -5.56 4.84
C GLN A 56 2.73 -6.16 4.47
N SER A 57 2.71 -7.43 4.07
CA SER A 57 1.50 -8.14 3.64
C SER A 57 0.48 -8.31 4.76
N ILE A 58 0.94 -8.56 6.00
CA ILE A 58 0.06 -8.78 7.16
C ILE A 58 -0.63 -7.49 7.56
N LEU A 59 0.08 -6.35 7.49
CA LEU A 59 -0.50 -5.04 7.79
C LEU A 59 -1.58 -4.68 6.75
N ILE A 60 -1.36 -5.01 5.47
CA ILE A 60 -2.36 -4.80 4.41
C ILE A 60 -3.61 -5.66 4.66
N GLU A 61 -3.43 -6.92 5.06
CA GLU A 61 -4.54 -7.85 5.28
C GLU A 61 -5.40 -7.47 6.49
N ARG A 62 -4.75 -7.21 7.64
CA ARG A 62 -5.44 -7.01 8.94
C ARG A 62 -5.90 -5.57 9.15
N LEU A 63 -4.99 -4.61 8.96
CA LEU A 63 -5.25 -3.20 9.27
C LEU A 63 -5.80 -2.43 8.07
N LYS A 64 -5.89 -3.06 6.90
CA LYS A 64 -6.36 -2.45 5.64
C LYS A 64 -5.60 -1.17 5.29
N VAL A 65 -4.32 -1.11 5.61
CA VAL A 65 -3.44 0.01 5.26
C VAL A 65 -2.69 -0.26 3.96
N ASN A 66 -2.36 0.79 3.20
CA ASN A 66 -1.57 0.65 1.99
C ASN A 66 -0.13 0.19 2.29
N GLY A 67 0.51 -0.50 1.35
CA GLY A 67 1.87 -1.04 1.51
C GLY A 67 2.93 0.03 1.72
N SER A 68 2.75 1.24 1.16
CA SER A 68 3.62 2.39 1.43
C SER A 68 3.59 2.78 2.91
N LEU A 69 2.39 2.89 3.49
CA LEU A 69 2.22 3.20 4.91
C LEU A 69 2.74 2.07 5.80
N ALA A 70 2.47 0.81 5.44
CA ALA A 70 2.97 -0.35 6.17
C ALA A 70 4.51 -0.33 6.32
N ARG A 71 5.24 0.05 5.26
CA ARG A 71 6.71 0.21 5.31
C ARG A 71 7.17 1.35 6.20
N VAL A 72 6.39 2.41 6.30
CA VAL A 72 6.70 3.54 7.20
C VAL A 72 6.39 3.17 8.65
N ALA A 73 5.25 2.52 8.89
CA ALA A 73 4.85 2.03 10.22
C ALA A 73 5.85 1.05 10.80
N ILE A 74 6.33 0.08 10.02
CA ILE A 74 7.37 -0.86 10.48
C ILE A 74 8.65 -0.13 10.87
N ARG A 75 9.09 0.85 10.06
CA ARG A 75 10.27 1.67 10.38
C ARG A 75 10.07 2.54 11.63
N HIS A 76 8.85 2.98 11.90
CA HIS A 76 8.52 3.74 13.10
C HIS A 76 8.58 2.85 14.35
N LEU A 77 7.92 1.69 14.30
CA LEU A 77 7.91 0.71 15.39
C LEU A 77 9.31 0.15 15.68
N GLU A 78 10.15 0.00 14.65
CA GLU A 78 11.56 -0.38 14.80
C GLU A 78 12.36 0.73 15.52
N LYS A 79 12.14 2.01 15.18
CA LYS A 79 12.80 3.14 15.86
C LYS A 79 12.39 3.29 17.32
N GLU A 80 11.12 3.04 17.62
CA GLU A 80 10.60 3.02 19.00
C GLU A 80 11.01 1.74 19.76
N GLY A 81 11.58 0.76 19.07
CA GLY A 81 12.04 -0.49 19.66
C GLY A 81 10.94 -1.47 20.02
N LEU A 82 9.71 -1.30 19.53
CA LEU A 82 8.55 -2.15 19.87
C LEU A 82 8.57 -3.52 19.17
N ILE A 83 9.39 -3.68 18.14
CA ILE A 83 9.49 -4.89 17.32
C ILE A 83 10.95 -5.29 17.09
N LYS A 84 11.24 -6.60 17.05
CA LYS A 84 12.57 -7.15 16.77
C LYS A 84 12.69 -7.48 15.27
N ARG A 85 13.76 -7.03 14.65
CA ARG A 85 14.10 -7.36 13.26
C ARG A 85 14.69 -8.76 13.18
N ILE A 86 14.20 -9.58 12.25
CA ILE A 86 14.79 -10.91 11.96
C ILE A 86 15.57 -10.85 10.64
N VAL A 87 14.89 -10.49 9.56
CA VAL A 87 15.46 -10.47 8.21
C VAL A 87 15.21 -9.11 7.58
N HIS A 88 16.29 -8.51 7.09
CA HIS A 88 16.27 -7.22 6.41
C HIS A 88 16.85 -7.39 4.99
N HIS A 89 15.96 -7.64 4.02
CA HIS A 89 16.30 -7.71 2.60
C HIS A 89 15.48 -6.68 1.82
N SER A 90 15.99 -6.21 0.69
CA SER A 90 15.31 -5.19 -0.13
C SER A 90 13.91 -5.61 -0.60
N GLY A 91 13.73 -6.91 -0.88
CA GLY A 91 12.46 -7.49 -1.29
C GLY A 91 11.54 -7.94 -0.15
N GLN A 92 12.08 -8.23 1.04
CA GLN A 92 11.31 -8.78 2.15
C GLN A 92 11.80 -8.26 3.49
N LEU A 93 10.84 -7.71 4.25
CA LEU A 93 11.03 -7.19 5.59
C LEU A 93 10.27 -8.11 6.55
N VAL A 94 11.01 -8.77 7.45
CA VAL A 94 10.45 -9.69 8.43
C VAL A 94 10.85 -9.27 9.84
N TYR A 95 9.83 -9.04 10.65
CA TYR A 95 9.94 -8.66 12.05
C TYR A 95 9.11 -9.61 12.91
N THR A 96 9.43 -9.65 14.20
CA THR A 96 8.68 -10.32 15.25
C THR A 96 8.36 -9.34 16.36
N ARG A 97 7.34 -9.63 17.15
CA ARG A 97 7.19 -9.01 18.47
C ARG A 97 8.44 -9.15 19.32
N LEU A 98 8.62 -8.23 20.27
CA LEU A 98 9.59 -8.41 21.34
C LEU A 98 9.21 -9.60 22.21
N THR A 99 10.20 -10.43 22.54
CA THR A 99 10.09 -11.47 23.57
C THR A 99 10.87 -10.99 24.79
N THR A 100 10.28 -11.12 25.98
CA THR A 100 10.97 -10.86 27.25
C THR A 100 12.09 -11.88 27.53
N ALA A 101 12.04 -13.03 26.86
CA ALA A 101 13.17 -13.94 26.76
C ALA A 101 14.22 -13.32 25.82
N SER A 102 15.22 -12.72 26.44
CA SER A 102 16.51 -12.35 25.84
C SER A 102 17.17 -13.59 25.24
N ASP A 103 17.58 -13.48 23.97
CA ASP A 103 18.72 -14.24 23.42
C ASP A 103 20.02 -13.60 23.93
#